data_AF-A0A3D8BKW9-F1
#
_entry.id   AF-A0A3D8BKW9-F1
#
_cell.length_a   1.000
_cell.length_b   1.000
_cell.length_c   1.000
_cell.angle_alpha   90.00
_cell.angle_beta   90.00
_cell.angle_gamma   90.00
#
_symmetry.space_group_name_H-M   'P 1'
#
loop_
_entity.id
_entity.type
_entity.pdbx_description
1 polymer ?
#
loop_
_entity_poly.entity_id
_entity_poly.type
_entity_poly.pdbx_seq_one_letter_code
_entity_poly.pdbx_strand_id
1 'polypeptide(L)' 'MDYREFLKMKRGKKTRKKFADELGLTGDHYSKVERGQVKPSFTWLENVAKQLDAEVVVELVEKSKEENGQ' A
#
# COMPACT_ATOMS: atom_id res chain seq x y z
N MET A 1 -7.59 8.41 1.04
CA MET A 1 -6.11 8.37 1.00
C MET A 1 -5.71 7.03 0.39
N ASP A 2 -4.84 7.01 -0.62
CA ASP A 2 -4.33 5.75 -1.19
C ASP A 2 -3.41 5.05 -0.17
N TYR A 3 -3.38 3.71 -0.17
CA TYR A 3 -2.51 2.95 0.74
C TYR A 3 -1.04 3.33 0.55
N ARG A 4 -0.59 3.65 -0.67
CA ARG A 4 0.80 4.09 -0.92
C ARG A 4 1.12 5.42 -0.24
N GLU A 5 0.18 6.36 -0.24
CA GLU A 5 0.34 7.63 0.45
C GLU A 5 0.45 7.42 1.95
N PHE A 6 -0.42 6.56 2.50
CA PHE A 6 -0.37 6.17 3.91
C PHE A 6 0.98 5.54 4.28
N LEU A 7 1.49 4.60 3.47
CA LEU A 7 2.80 3.96 3.70
C LEU A 7 3.95 4.97 3.66
N LYS A 8 3.93 5.90 2.69
CA LYS A 8 4.94 6.96 2.57
C LYS A 8 4.89 7.91 3.78
N MET A 9 3.70 8.25 4.25
CA MET A 9 3.49 9.06 5.46
C MET A 9 4.05 8.37 6.70
N LYS A 10 3.70 7.09 6.93
CA LYS A 10 4.16 6.32 8.09
C LYS A 10 5.68 6.04 8.06
N ARG A 11 6.28 5.85 6.88
CA ARG A 11 7.73 5.71 6.74
C ARG A 11 8.48 6.99 7.08
N GLY A 12 7.91 8.16 6.74
CA GLY A 12 8.55 9.45 6.88
C GLY A 12 9.90 9.52 6.16
N LYS A 13 10.96 9.89 6.90
CA LYS A 13 12.32 10.04 6.37
C LYS A 13 13.14 8.75 6.35
N LYS A 14 12.63 7.63 6.89
CA LYS A 14 13.35 6.36 6.92
C LYS A 14 13.55 5.82 5.50
N THR A 15 14.64 5.09 5.30
CA THR A 15 14.81 4.32 4.06
C THR A 15 13.73 3.24 3.99
N ARG A 16 13.35 2.84 2.77
CA ARG A 16 12.37 1.78 2.54
C ARG A 16 12.79 0.46 3.18
N LYS A 17 14.08 0.14 3.11
CA LYS A 17 14.66 -1.04 3.77
C LYS A 17 14.47 -0.98 5.29
N LYS A 18 14.90 0.09 5.95
CA LYS A 18 14.80 0.21 7.41
C LYS A 18 13.36 0.09 7.89
N PHE A 19 12.44 0.76 7.21
CA PHE A 19 11.03 0.71 7.60
C PHE A 19 10.38 -0.65 7.30
N ALA A 20 10.74 -1.31 6.21
CA ALA A 20 10.30 -2.68 5.95
C ALA A 20 10.81 -3.66 7.02
N ASP A 21 12.08 -3.54 7.41
CA ASP A 21 12.69 -4.36 8.46
C ASP A 21 11.95 -4.16 9.81
N GLU A 22 11.58 -2.92 10.17
CA GLU A 22 10.76 -2.60 11.36
C GLU A 22 9.37 -3.25 11.34
N LEU A 23 8.80 -3.48 10.14
CA LEU A 23 7.50 -4.13 9.95
C LEU A 23 7.59 -5.66 9.80
N GLY A 24 8.80 -6.23 9.83
CA GLY A 24 9.02 -7.67 9.57
C GLY A 24 8.80 -8.05 8.10
N LEU A 25 9.02 -7.13 7.16
CA LEU A 25 8.80 -7.31 5.72
C LEU A 25 10.13 -7.31 4.97
N THR A 26 10.13 -7.87 3.76
CA THR A 26 11.29 -7.73 2.88
C THR A 26 11.36 -6.32 2.29
N GLY A 27 12.54 -5.69 2.39
CA GLY A 27 12.78 -4.35 1.84
C GLY A 27 12.46 -4.24 0.35
N ASP A 28 12.77 -5.27 -0.43
CA ASP A 28 12.51 -5.31 -1.87
C ASP A 28 11.02 -5.25 -2.19
N HIS A 29 10.19 -6.07 -1.52
CA HIS A 29 8.76 -6.11 -1.78
C HIS A 29 8.09 -4.81 -1.36
N TYR A 30 8.33 -4.34 -0.13
CA TYR A 30 7.83 -3.05 0.34
C TYR A 30 8.22 -1.92 -0.62
N SER A 31 9.46 -1.95 -1.12
CA SER A 31 9.95 -0.92 -2.00
C SER A 31 9.29 -0.91 -3.38
N LYS A 32 8.95 -2.08 -3.93
CA LYS A 32 8.19 -2.18 -5.18
C LYS A 32 6.73 -1.72 -4.97
N VAL A 33 6.13 -2.07 -3.84
CA VAL A 33 4.77 -1.65 -3.47
C VAL A 33 4.66 -0.14 -3.35
N GLU A 34 5.52 0.50 -2.55
CA GLU A 34 5.45 1.95 -2.33
C GLU A 34 5.69 2.75 -3.61
N ARG A 35 6.54 2.25 -4.53
CA ARG A 35 6.77 2.86 -5.84
C ARG A 35 5.65 2.59 -6.86
N GLY A 36 4.65 1.78 -6.52
CA GLY A 36 3.60 1.38 -7.44
C GLY A 36 4.03 0.42 -8.55
N GLN A 37 5.18 -0.25 -8.39
CA GLN A 37 5.68 -1.23 -9.35
C GLN A 37 4.98 -2.59 -9.22
N VAL A 38 4.45 -2.89 -8.04
CA VAL A 38 3.65 -4.09 -7.79
C VAL A 38 2.46 -3.73 -6.92
N LYS A 39 1.31 -4.34 -7.21
CA LYS A 39 0.14 -4.23 -6.35
C LYS A 39 0.25 -5.29 -5.24
N PRO A 40 0.17 -4.91 -3.96
CA PRO A 40 0.21 -5.88 -2.87
C PRO A 40 -1.08 -6.71 -2.85
N SER A 41 -1.00 -7.90 -2.26
CA SER A 41 -2.20 -8.67 -1.92
C SER A 41 -2.95 -8.01 -0.76
N PHE A 42 -4.24 -8.36 -0.61
CA PHE A 42 -5.04 -7.92 0.53
C PHE A 42 -4.41 -8.35 1.86
N THR A 43 -4.00 -9.62 1.97
CA THR A 43 -3.31 -10.15 3.15
C THR A 43 -2.02 -9.41 3.50
N TRP A 44 -1.28 -8.92 2.50
CA TRP A 44 -0.11 -8.09 2.76
C TRP A 44 -0.48 -6.74 3.37
N LEU A 45 -1.56 -6.11 2.86
CA LEU A 45 -2.08 -4.85 3.41
C LEU A 45 -2.59 -5.05 4.85
N GLU A 46 -3.31 -6.13 5.13
CA GLU A 46 -3.79 -6.46 6.49
C GLU A 46 -2.64 -6.62 7.47
N ASN A 47 -1.60 -7.37 7.08
CA ASN A 47 -0.41 -7.56 7.91
C ASN A 47 0.29 -6.24 8.23
N VAL A 48 0.43 -5.36 7.23
CA VAL A 48 1.03 -4.05 7.41
C VAL A 48 0.17 -3.13 8.28
N ALA A 49 -1.15 -3.15 8.07
CA ALA A 49 -2.09 -2.35 8.83
C ALA A 49 -2.06 -2.73 10.31
N LYS A 50 -2.03 -4.03 10.63
CA LYS A 50 -1.86 -4.53 12.00
C LYS A 50 -0.60 -3.99 12.68
N GLN A 51 0.54 -3.96 11.98
CA GLN A 51 1.80 -3.46 12.53
C GLN A 51 1.83 -1.93 12.70
N LEU A 52 0.96 -1.21 11.99
CA LEU A 52 0.88 0.25 12.00
C LEU A 52 -0.31 0.80 12.80
N ASP A 53 -1.02 -0.07 13.51
CA ASP A 53 -2.27 0.22 14.22
C ASP A 53 -3.27 0.94 13.32
N ALA A 54 -3.57 0.30 12.20
CA ALA A 54 -4.43 0.80 11.14
C ALA A 54 -5.41 -0.28 10.66
N GLU A 55 -6.42 0.14 9.90
CA GLU A 55 -7.43 -0.72 9.31
C GLU A 55 -7.43 -0.60 7.79
N VAL A 56 -7.66 -1.71 7.10
CA VAL A 56 -7.82 -1.74 5.64
C VAL A 56 -9.32 -1.63 5.32
N VAL A 57 -9.73 -0.53 4.70
CA VAL A 57 -11.11 -0.32 4.25
C VAL A 57 -11.20 -0.61 2.75
N VAL A 58 -12.19 -1.41 2.35
CA VAL A 58 -12.50 -1.71 0.94
C VAL A 58 -13.84 -1.09 0.58
N GLU A 59 -13.85 -0.30 -0.49
CA GLU A 59 -15.05 0.30 -1.05
C GLU A 59 -15.38 -0.34 -2.41
N LEU A 60 -16.65 -0.65 -2.62
CA LEU A 60 -17.17 -1.04 -3.93
C LEU A 60 -17.69 0.21 -4.63
N VAL A 61 -17.16 0.48 -5.82
CA VAL A 61 -17.60 1.60 -6.65
C VAL A 61 -18.31 1.07 -7.89
N GLU A 62 -19.35 1.78 -8.32
CA GLU A 62 -20.01 1.48 -9.59
C GLU A 62 -19.03 1.62 -10.75
N LYS A 63 -19.06 0.68 -11.70
CA LYS A 63 -18.28 0.83 -12.93
C LYS A 63 -18.82 2.05 -13.68
N SER A 64 -18.00 3.08 -13.86
CA SER A 64 -18.30 4.14 -14.81
C SER A 64 -18.48 3.51 -16.19
N LYS A 65 -19.59 3.79 -16.87
CA LYS A 65 -19.73 3.46 -18.29
C LYS A 65 -18.60 4.19 -19.01
N GLU A 66 -17.67 3.45 -19.61
CA GLU A 66 -16.74 4.05 -20.56
C GLU A 66 -17.59 4.73 -21.64
N GLU A 67 -17.46 6.04 -21.78
CA GLU A 67 -17.91 6.72 -22.98
C GLU A 67 -17.07 6.13 -24.11
N ASN A 68 -17.66 5.19 -24.85
CA ASN A 68 -17.18 4.78 -26.16
C ASN A 68 -17.24 6.02 -27.06
N GLY A 69 -16.19 6.84 -26.99
CA GLY A 69 -15.94 7.92 -27.93
C GLY A 69 -15.83 7.33 -29.34
N GLN A 70 -16.66 7.89 -30.22
CA GLN A 70 -16.82 7.59 -31.65
C GLN A 70 -15.52 7.44 -32.44
#